data_AF-A0A656G4F2-F1
#
_entry.id   AF-A0A656G4F2-F1
#
_cell.length_a   1.000
_cell.length_b   1.000
_cell.length_c   1.000
_cell.angle_alpha   90.00
_cell.angle_beta   90.00
_cell.angle_gamma   90.00
#
_symmetry.space_group_name_H-M   'P 1'
#
loop_
_entity.id
_entity.type
_entity.pdbx_description
1 polymer ?
#
loop_
_entity_poly.entity_id
_entity_poly.type
_entity_poly.pdbx_seq_one_letter_code
_entity_poly.pdbx_strand_id
1 'polypeptide(L)'
;SSRVNERERMAFVMAAYNLGPERVQGMREEARRRGLNPDQWFFQTERVAMEQGGANVVAFVNSVNKYYLAFDRERDSLEKSGPKTVLKR
;
A
#
# COMPACT_ATOMS: atom_id res chain seq x y z
N SER A 1 0.87 16.72 1.78
CA SER A 1 1.41 16.42 3.14
C SER A 1 2.61 15.51 2.99
N SER A 2 3.80 15.98 3.37
CA SER A 2 5.10 15.32 3.21
C SER A 2 5.39 14.23 4.25
N ARG A 3 4.50 14.03 5.23
CA ARG A 3 4.74 13.14 6.38
C ARG A 3 4.64 11.65 6.04
N VAL A 4 3.80 11.31 5.07
CA VAL A 4 3.61 9.93 4.58
C VAL A 4 4.05 9.91 3.12
N ASN A 5 5.07 9.11 2.80
CA ASN A 5 5.52 8.94 1.41
C ASN A 5 4.46 8.19 0.59
N GLU A 6 4.60 8.20 -0.74
CA GLU A 6 3.54 7.70 -1.61
C GLU A 6 3.28 6.19 -1.48
N ARG A 7 4.34 5.40 -1.26
CA ARG A 7 4.20 3.95 -1.04
C ARG A 7 3.43 3.65 0.24
N GLU A 8 3.77 4.32 1.34
CA GLU A 8 3.07 4.16 2.61
C GLU A 8 1.63 4.69 2.51
N ARG A 9 1.43 5.80 1.80
CA ARG A 9 0.10 6.38 1.54
C ARG A 9 -0.79 5.36 0.85
N MET A 10 -0.29 4.73 -0.22
CA MET A 10 -1.03 3.71 -0.95
C MET A 10 -1.40 2.53 -0.05
N ALA A 11 -0.46 2.06 0.78
CA ALA A 11 -0.73 0.97 1.72
C ALA A 11 -1.82 1.34 2.74
N PHE A 12 -1.78 2.55 3.31
CA PHE A 12 -2.84 3.03 4.20
C PHE A 12 -4.19 3.19 3.50
N VAL A 13 -4.22 3.65 2.25
CA VAL A 13 -5.45 3.73 1.45
C VAL A 13 -6.05 2.34 1.23
N MET A 14 -5.23 1.36 0.85
CA MET A 14 -5.68 -0.02 0.65
C MET A 14 -6.16 -0.67 1.95
N ALA A 15 -5.48 -0.40 3.07
CA ALA A 15 -5.93 -0.86 4.38
C ALA A 15 -7.27 -0.23 4.77
N ALA A 16 -7.45 1.08 4.56
CA ALA A 16 -8.69 1.78 4.86
C ALA A 16 -9.84 1.33 3.97
N TYR A 17 -9.56 0.98 2.71
CA TYR A 17 -10.53 0.37 1.80
C TYR A 17 -11.02 -1.00 2.33
N ASN A 18 -10.10 -1.83 2.83
CA ASN A 18 -10.43 -3.17 3.32
C ASN A 18 -11.09 -3.17 4.72
N LEU A 19 -10.65 -2.28 5.62
CA LEU A 19 -10.99 -2.33 7.05
C LEU A 19 -11.89 -1.18 7.54
N GLY A 20 -11.98 -0.12 6.74
CA GLY A 20 -12.53 1.17 7.14
C GLY A 20 -11.44 2.14 7.65
N PRO A 21 -11.54 3.45 7.33
CA PRO A 21 -10.54 4.44 7.72
C PRO A 21 -10.44 4.64 9.24
N GLU A 22 -11.55 4.54 9.98
CA GLU A 22 -11.55 4.70 11.44
C GLU A 22 -10.70 3.64 12.14
N ARG A 23 -10.84 2.37 11.73
CA ARG A 23 -10.00 1.28 12.27
C ARG A 23 -8.53 1.53 11.99
N VAL A 24 -8.19 1.97 10.78
CA VAL A 24 -6.80 2.30 10.41
C VAL A 24 -6.25 3.45 11.25
N GLN A 25 -7.05 4.49 11.55
CA GLN A 25 -6.61 5.55 12.47
C GLN A 25 -6.34 5.00 13.87
N GLY A 26 -7.23 4.15 14.41
CA GLY A 26 -7.00 3.49 15.70
C GLY A 26 -5.73 2.64 15.72
N MET A 27 -5.45 1.93 14.62
CA MET A 27 -4.19 1.17 14.48
C MET A 27 -2.96 2.08 14.47
N ARG A 28 -3.03 3.26 13.84
CA ARG A 28 -1.93 4.25 13.84
C ARG A 28 -1.73 4.85 15.23
N GLU A 29 -2.79 5.13 15.97
CA GLU A 29 -2.71 5.61 17.35
C GLU A 29 -2.06 4.57 18.26
N GLU A 30 -2.46 3.30 18.13
CA GLU A 30 -1.86 2.22 18.90
C GLU A 30 -0.41 1.96 18.49
N ALA A 31 -0.07 2.06 17.19
CA ALA A 31 1.31 2.00 16.72
C ALA A 31 2.17 3.07 17.40
N ARG A 32 1.69 4.33 17.44
CA ARG A 32 2.35 5.43 18.15
C ARG A 32 2.52 5.13 19.64
N ARG A 33 1.47 4.59 20.29
CA ARG A 33 1.49 4.24 21.72
C ARG A 33 2.54 3.18 22.05
N ARG A 34 2.88 2.32 21.09
CA ARG A 34 3.90 1.28 21.18
C ARG A 34 5.29 1.71 20.71
N GLY A 35 5.49 2.99 20.37
CA GLY A 35 6.75 3.50 19.85
C GLY A 35 7.05 3.09 18.40
N LEU A 36 6.06 2.57 17.67
CA LEU A 36 6.14 2.31 16.24
C LEU A 36 5.85 3.60 15.46
N ASN A 37 6.28 3.65 14.21
CA ASN A 37 6.01 4.79 13.35
C ASN A 37 4.57 4.76 12.81
N PRO A 38 3.67 5.66 13.23
CA PRO A 38 2.28 5.67 12.78
C PRO A 38 2.10 6.14 11.33
N ASP A 39 3.14 6.69 10.71
CA ASP A 39 3.15 7.18 9.33
C ASP A 39 3.78 6.17 8.35
N GLN A 40 4.12 4.98 8.85
CA GLN A 40 4.58 3.84 8.06
C GLN A 40 3.61 2.66 8.28
N TRP A 41 3.20 2.05 7.18
CA TRP A 41 2.41 0.84 7.17
C TRP A 41 3.29 -0.38 7.42
N PHE A 42 4.21 -0.67 6.49
CA PHE A 42 4.99 -1.91 6.49
C PHE A 42 5.88 -2.01 7.73
N PHE A 43 5.86 -3.17 8.39
CA PHE A 43 6.64 -3.45 9.62
C PHE A 43 6.36 -2.54 10.83
N GLN A 44 5.43 -1.59 10.70
CA GLN A 44 5.09 -0.61 11.73
C GLN A 44 3.61 -0.77 12.05
N THR A 45 2.72 0.02 11.43
CA THR A 45 1.28 -0.10 11.66
C THR A 45 0.71 -1.47 11.27
N GLU A 46 1.30 -2.16 10.29
CA GLU A 46 0.97 -3.53 9.88
C GLU A 46 1.05 -4.53 11.05
N ARG A 47 1.95 -4.33 12.01
CA ARG A 47 2.07 -5.21 13.18
C ARG A 47 0.81 -5.15 14.05
N VAL A 48 0.30 -3.94 14.26
CA VAL A 48 -0.95 -3.72 14.99
C VAL A 48 -2.12 -4.30 14.21
N ALA A 49 -2.15 -4.10 12.89
CA ALA A 49 -3.18 -4.66 12.02
C ALA A 49 -3.20 -6.20 12.05
N MET A 50 -2.03 -6.84 12.05
CA MET A 50 -1.88 -8.28 12.18
C MET A 50 -2.43 -8.79 13.51
N GLU A 51 -2.12 -8.12 14.61
CA GLU A 51 -2.58 -8.53 15.94
C GLU A 51 -4.09 -8.36 16.12
N GLN A 52 -4.67 -7.27 15.59
CA GLN A 52 -6.09 -6.96 15.78
C GLN A 52 -7.00 -7.65 14.76
N GLY A 53 -6.52 -7.84 13.53
CA GLY A 53 -7.32 -8.33 12.40
C GLY A 53 -6.85 -9.67 11.82
N GLY A 54 -5.69 -10.17 12.25
CA GLY A 54 -5.11 -11.42 11.75
C GLY A 54 -4.51 -11.31 10.34
N ALA A 55 -4.06 -12.46 9.83
CA ALA A 55 -3.34 -12.55 8.56
C ALA A 55 -4.15 -12.08 7.34
N ASN A 56 -5.47 -12.28 7.34
CA ASN A 56 -6.34 -11.90 6.22
C ASN A 56 -6.29 -10.39 5.93
N VAL A 57 -6.15 -9.58 6.98
CA VAL A 57 -6.14 -8.12 6.88
C VAL A 57 -4.89 -7.62 6.18
N VAL A 58 -3.72 -8.13 6.57
CA VAL A 58 -2.46 -7.75 5.96
C VAL A 58 -2.27 -8.40 4.59
N ALA A 59 -2.85 -9.58 4.36
CA ALA A 59 -2.74 -10.31 3.11
C ALA A 59 -3.31 -9.51 1.93
N PHE A 60 -4.39 -8.76 2.13
CA PHE A 60 -4.95 -7.90 1.08
C PHE A 60 -3.95 -6.82 0.64
N VAL A 61 -3.42 -6.04 1.59
CA VAL A 61 -2.46 -4.96 1.29
C VAL A 61 -1.18 -5.53 0.67
N ASN A 62 -0.68 -6.65 1.19
CA ASN A 62 0.50 -7.32 0.66
C ASN A 62 0.29 -7.89 -0.75
N SER A 63 -0.90 -8.42 -1.04
CA SER A 63 -1.26 -8.92 -2.38
C SER A 63 -1.31 -7.78 -3.39
N VAL A 64 -1.96 -6.66 -3.06
CA VAL A 64 -2.01 -5.48 -3.93
C VAL A 64 -0.60 -4.92 -4.17
N ASN A 65 0.20 -4.78 -3.10
CA ASN A 65 1.58 -4.31 -3.22
C ASN A 65 2.44 -5.26 -4.09
N LYS A 66 2.25 -6.58 -3.97
CA LYS A 66 2.92 -7.58 -4.82
C LYS A 66 2.60 -7.35 -6.30
N TYR A 67 1.34 -7.20 -6.66
CA TYR A 67 0.95 -6.97 -8.05
C TYR A 67 1.43 -5.60 -8.55
N TYR A 68 1.34 -4.55 -7.74
CA TYR A 68 1.88 -3.23 -8.07
C TYR A 68 3.36 -3.31 -8.44
N LEU A 69 4.18 -3.96 -7.61
CA LEU A 69 5.61 -4.13 -7.87
C LEU A 69 5.92 -5.03 -9.08
N ALA A 70 5.02 -5.96 -9.44
CA ALA A 70 5.18 -6.77 -10.63
C ALA A 70 4.89 -5.95 -11.89
N PHE A 71 3.77 -5.23 -11.91
CA PHE A 71 3.40 -4.37 -13.04
C PHE A 71 4.33 -3.19 -13.21
N ASP A 72 4.74 -2.52 -12.14
CA ASP A 72 5.65 -1.36 -12.22
C ASP A 72 7.02 -1.76 -12.80
N ARG A 73 7.52 -2.97 -12.46
CA ARG A 73 8.75 -3.52 -13.05
C ARG A 73 8.61 -3.86 -14.54
N GLU A 74 7.48 -4.45 -14.92
CA GLU A 74 7.24 -4.86 -16.32
C GLU A 74 6.70 -3.72 -17.18
N ARG A 75 6.27 -2.60 -16.60
CA ARG A 75 5.59 -1.49 -17.29
C ARG A 75 6.36 -1.05 -18.53
N ASP A 76 7.66 -0.80 -18.40
CA ASP A 76 8.48 -0.30 -19.51
C ASP A 76 8.61 -1.31 -20.66
N SER A 77 8.62 -2.61 -20.34
CA SER A 77 8.64 -3.72 -21.31
C SER A 77 7.30 -3.83 -22.04
N LEU A 78 6.20 -3.74 -21.29
CA LEU A 78 4.82 -3.81 -21.79
C LEU A 78 4.46 -2.59 -22.66
N GLU A 79 4.86 -1.38 -22.24
CA GLU A 79 4.54 -0.12 -22.94
C GLU A 79 5.38 0.08 -24.20
N LYS A 80 6.64 -0.37 -24.23
CA LYS A 80 7.49 -0.32 -25.45
C LYS A 80 7.02 -1.26 -26.56
N SER A 81 6.24 -2.28 -26.21
CA SER A 81 5.73 -3.30 -27.14
C SER A 81 4.40 -2.92 -27.81
N GLY A 82 3.83 -1.75 -27.50
CA GLY A 82 2.66 -1.22 -28.22
C GLY A 82 3.04 -0.78 -29.64
N PRO A 83 2.22 -1.06 -30.67
CA PRO A 83 2.52 -0.62 -32.03
C PRO A 83 2.70 0.90 -32.04
N LYS A 84 3.86 1.38 -32.49
CA LYS A 84 4.02 2.77 -32.87
C LYS A 84 3.05 3.02 -34.02
N THR A 85 1.85 3.52 -33.73
CA THR A 85 0.96 4.06 -34.76
C THR A 85 1.68 5.26 -35.34
N VAL A 86 2.46 5.02 -36.39
CA VAL A 86 3.01 6.07 -37.24
C VAL A 86 1.81 6.71 -37.93
N LEU A 87 1.30 7.79 -37.36
CA LEU A 87 0.37 8.69 -38.02
C LEU A 87 1.09 9.22 -39.27
N LYS A 88 0.85 8.59 -40.41
CA LYS A 88 1.19 9.15 -41.72
C LYS A 88 0.33 10.39 -41.91
N ARG A 89 1.01 11.54 -41.97
CA ARG A 89 0.48 12.80 -42.50
C ARG A 89 0.27 12.70 -44.00
#